data_AF-A0A2V9TIC9-F1
#
_entry.id   AF-A0A2V9TIC9-F1
#
_cell.length_a   1.000
_cell.length_b   1.000
_cell.length_c   1.000
_cell.angle_alpha   90.00
_cell.angle_beta   90.00
_cell.angle_gamma   90.00
#
_symmetry.space_group_name_H-M   'P 1'
#
loop_
_entity.id
_entity.type
_entity.pdbx_description
1 polymer ?
#
loop_
_entity_poly.entity_id
_entity_poly.type
_entity_poly.pdbx_seq_one_letter_code
_entity_poly.pdbx_strand_id
1 'polypeptide(L)'
;MQPPPPPPPPPPETFTTTTSQQGSLLILQNQTSTDTIRIGLETAWGGSIVEVSLNGTNFVNAHDTGREVQPAFYDGNAHYDSCAGCTGVFGWDPVLGGDKYDQGSPTLSQVLTSNSLYTKAHPLQWNPDDKGGGPGQAVAGDVIVEQTITPVSGRSRVFQGHYKVTHLGSDLHANAQQEFPAVYVNADYNRFVHYGGTAPWTNAAVSVTTFPELPTFSPLFFAPEHWAAHVNAQDIGLTVYVPSQYPYVGGFDHSGPAGPTGDGTNYFAPFVTLTIGPNFVFQGDFYLIAGDYVSARQLVYELHKSLSPVDIFTPFGATDQPSAGSTVGGITTVSGWSFDDVSVAKVEILVDGVVDGTASYGSSRPDVAGTYPGAPVNIGFSYLLNTAKYSNGAHTLNVQATDSSGNVAVFPDVGVTVAN
;
A
#
# COMPACT_ATOMS: atom_id res chain seq x y z
N MET A 1 -8.53 14.05 35.13
CA MET A 1 -8.80 12.62 35.39
C MET A 1 -7.98 11.83 34.40
N GLN A 2 -7.18 10.87 34.86
CA GLN A 2 -6.45 9.98 33.95
C GLN A 2 -7.48 9.13 33.19
N PRO A 3 -7.37 8.97 31.86
CA PRO A 3 -8.27 8.09 31.14
C PRO A 3 -8.18 6.66 31.70
N PRO A 4 -9.28 5.89 31.68
CA PRO A 4 -9.26 4.51 32.12
C PRO A 4 -8.21 3.72 31.32
N PRO A 5 -7.55 2.72 31.93
CA PRO A 5 -6.59 1.89 31.22
C PRO A 5 -7.25 1.17 30.04
N PRO A 6 -6.50 0.87 28.96
CA PRO A 6 -6.95 -0.02 27.88
C PRO A 6 -7.67 -1.26 28.41
N PRO A 7 -8.73 -1.73 27.73
CA PRO A 7 -9.14 -3.12 27.90
C PRO A 7 -7.96 -4.04 27.50
N PRO A 8 -7.72 -5.15 28.19
CA PRO A 8 -6.74 -6.14 27.75
C PRO A 8 -7.16 -6.75 26.39
N PRO A 9 -6.23 -7.35 25.62
CA PRO A 9 -6.62 -8.14 24.46
C PRO A 9 -7.61 -9.23 24.86
N PRO A 10 -8.55 -9.58 23.97
CA PRO A 10 -9.46 -10.69 24.25
C PRO A 10 -8.63 -11.95 24.57
N PRO A 11 -9.11 -12.85 25.44
CA PRO A 11 -8.38 -14.08 25.73
C PRO A 11 -8.20 -14.90 24.44
N PRO A 12 -7.12 -15.68 24.30
CA PRO A 12 -7.02 -16.66 23.23
C PRO A 12 -8.23 -17.58 23.23
N GLU A 13 -8.78 -17.85 22.05
CA GLU A 13 -9.98 -18.67 21.90
C GLU A 13 -9.68 -19.94 21.09
N THR A 14 -10.38 -21.01 21.43
CA THR A 14 -10.36 -22.23 20.63
C THR A 14 -11.36 -22.11 19.49
N PHE A 15 -10.91 -22.38 18.27
CA PHE A 15 -11.74 -22.43 17.08
C PHE A 15 -11.31 -23.59 16.19
N THR A 16 -12.19 -23.97 15.28
CA THR A 16 -11.87 -24.91 14.20
C THR A 16 -11.71 -24.13 12.90
N THR A 17 -10.75 -24.52 12.07
CA THR A 17 -10.56 -23.95 10.73
C THR A 17 -10.94 -24.99 9.69
N THR A 18 -11.64 -24.54 8.65
CA THR A 18 -11.93 -25.34 7.47
C THR A 18 -11.67 -24.51 6.21
N THR A 19 -11.29 -25.19 5.13
CA THR A 19 -11.23 -24.58 3.79
C THR A 19 -12.23 -25.27 2.88
N SER A 20 -12.77 -24.51 1.93
CA SER A 20 -13.67 -25.02 0.90
C SER A 20 -13.57 -24.19 -0.37
N GLN A 21 -14.13 -24.70 -1.46
CA GLN A 21 -14.24 -23.99 -2.73
C GLN A 21 -15.67 -24.07 -3.23
N GLN A 22 -16.23 -22.94 -3.68
CA GLN A 22 -17.56 -22.81 -4.25
C GLN A 22 -17.46 -22.11 -5.60
N GLY A 23 -17.45 -22.88 -6.69
CA GLY A 23 -17.13 -22.32 -8.00
C GLY A 23 -15.70 -21.77 -8.00
N SER A 24 -15.55 -20.48 -8.27
CA SER A 24 -14.27 -19.76 -8.26
C SER A 24 -13.92 -19.12 -6.90
N LEU A 25 -14.85 -19.11 -5.93
CA LEU A 25 -14.60 -18.58 -4.59
C LEU A 25 -13.92 -19.63 -3.70
N LEU A 26 -12.73 -19.31 -3.19
CA LEU A 26 -12.05 -20.07 -2.13
C LEU A 26 -12.44 -19.49 -0.78
N ILE A 27 -12.71 -20.34 0.22
CA ILE A 27 -13.19 -19.89 1.53
C ILE A 27 -12.34 -20.54 2.63
N LEU A 28 -11.87 -19.73 3.58
CA LEU A 28 -11.25 -20.15 4.83
C LEU A 28 -12.18 -19.69 5.95
N GLN A 29 -12.67 -20.62 6.74
CA GLN A 29 -13.65 -20.36 7.79
C GLN A 29 -13.09 -20.77 9.15
N ASN A 30 -13.09 -19.83 10.09
CA ASN A 30 -12.88 -20.09 11.51
C ASN A 30 -14.24 -20.16 12.22
N GLN A 31 -14.43 -21.17 13.05
CA GLN A 31 -15.66 -21.41 13.80
C GLN A 31 -15.36 -21.51 15.30
N THR A 32 -15.92 -20.61 16.10
CA THR A 32 -15.97 -20.70 17.57
C THR A 32 -17.33 -21.26 18.00
N SER A 33 -17.57 -21.36 19.31
CA SER A 33 -18.90 -21.72 19.84
C SER A 33 -20.00 -20.70 19.54
N THR A 34 -19.63 -19.45 19.22
CA THR A 34 -20.57 -18.33 19.04
C THR A 34 -20.47 -17.67 17.69
N ASP A 35 -19.29 -17.68 17.07
CA ASP A 35 -18.99 -16.90 15.89
C ASP A 35 -18.51 -17.78 14.73
N THR A 36 -18.92 -17.37 13.53
CA THR A 36 -18.41 -17.85 12.26
C THR A 36 -17.69 -16.70 11.58
N ILE A 37 -16.40 -16.86 11.29
CA ILE A 37 -15.57 -15.86 10.63
C ILE A 37 -15.07 -16.47 9.32
N ARG A 38 -15.20 -15.74 8.21
CA ARG A 38 -14.75 -16.20 6.90
C ARG A 38 -13.88 -15.16 6.22
N ILE A 39 -12.94 -15.65 5.42
CA ILE A 39 -12.26 -14.89 4.38
C ILE A 39 -12.38 -15.63 3.05
N GLY A 40 -12.69 -14.89 1.99
CA GLY A 40 -12.97 -15.43 0.67
C GLY A 40 -12.08 -14.82 -0.42
N LEU A 41 -11.49 -15.66 -1.28
CA LEU A 41 -10.66 -15.24 -2.42
C LEU A 41 -11.36 -15.60 -3.74
N GLU A 42 -11.54 -14.64 -4.63
CA GLU A 42 -12.17 -14.85 -5.93
C GLU A 42 -11.13 -15.20 -7.00
N THR A 43 -11.04 -16.47 -7.37
CA THR A 43 -10.01 -16.95 -8.31
C THR A 43 -10.27 -16.53 -9.76
N ALA A 44 -11.48 -16.10 -10.09
CA ALA A 44 -11.73 -15.40 -11.34
C ALA A 44 -11.06 -14.02 -11.38
N TRP A 45 -10.72 -13.44 -10.23
CA TRP A 45 -10.14 -12.10 -10.04
C TRP A 45 -8.77 -12.17 -9.36
N GLY A 46 -7.89 -13.05 -9.86
CA GLY A 46 -6.53 -13.25 -9.33
C GLY A 46 -6.44 -13.80 -7.89
N GLY A 47 -7.57 -14.09 -7.24
CA GLY A 47 -7.63 -14.37 -5.82
C GLY A 47 -7.68 -13.11 -4.94
N SER A 48 -8.17 -11.98 -5.46
CA SER A 48 -8.51 -10.81 -4.64
C SER A 48 -9.47 -11.21 -3.51
N ILE A 49 -9.35 -10.55 -2.35
CA ILE A 49 -10.17 -10.88 -1.19
C ILE A 49 -11.50 -10.15 -1.32
N VAL A 50 -12.57 -10.89 -1.65
CA VAL A 50 -13.94 -10.38 -1.84
C VAL A 50 -14.83 -10.56 -0.61
N GLU A 51 -14.36 -11.32 0.38
CA GLU A 51 -15.08 -11.56 1.62
C GLU A 51 -14.14 -11.46 2.81
N VAL A 52 -14.52 -10.64 3.78
CA VAL A 52 -14.14 -10.81 5.18
C VAL A 52 -15.44 -10.65 5.96
N SER A 53 -15.95 -11.75 6.52
CA SER A 53 -17.28 -11.75 7.12
C SER A 53 -17.29 -12.27 8.56
N LEU A 54 -18.22 -11.72 9.33
CA LEU A 54 -18.52 -12.14 10.70
C LEU A 54 -20.01 -12.47 10.79
N ASN A 55 -20.33 -13.71 11.16
CA ASN A 55 -21.70 -14.20 11.34
C ASN A 55 -22.61 -13.94 10.12
N GLY A 56 -22.04 -14.06 8.93
CA GLY A 56 -22.74 -13.87 7.65
C GLY A 56 -22.75 -12.44 7.12
N THR A 57 -22.27 -11.46 7.89
CA THR A 57 -22.14 -10.06 7.43
C THR A 57 -20.76 -9.85 6.81
N ASN A 58 -20.70 -9.62 5.49
CA ASN A 58 -19.45 -9.30 4.79
C ASN A 58 -19.12 -7.80 4.92
N PHE A 59 -17.88 -7.48 5.28
CA PHE A 59 -17.38 -6.11 5.40
C PHE A 59 -16.87 -5.56 4.07
N VAL A 60 -16.34 -6.44 3.22
CA VAL A 60 -15.68 -6.10 1.96
C VAL A 60 -16.74 -5.73 0.91
N ASN A 61 -16.46 -4.67 0.16
CA ASN A 61 -17.15 -4.37 -1.09
C ASN A 61 -16.45 -5.15 -2.20
N ALA A 62 -17.23 -5.75 -3.10
CA ALA A 62 -16.80 -6.57 -4.23
C ALA A 62 -17.69 -6.24 -5.45
N HIS A 63 -17.85 -4.93 -5.73
CA HIS A 63 -18.73 -4.49 -6.83
C HIS A 63 -18.14 -4.83 -8.21
N ASP A 64 -16.83 -4.61 -8.38
CA ASP A 64 -16.06 -4.84 -9.59
C ASP A 64 -14.66 -5.38 -9.24
N THR A 65 -13.83 -5.61 -10.26
CA THR A 65 -12.45 -6.12 -10.13
C THR A 65 -11.43 -5.10 -9.58
N GLY A 66 -11.88 -3.89 -9.21
CA GLY A 66 -11.04 -2.86 -8.60
C GLY A 66 -11.38 -2.59 -7.13
N ARG A 67 -12.59 -2.94 -6.70
CA ARG A 67 -13.09 -2.73 -5.34
C ARG A 67 -13.14 -4.05 -4.59
N GLU A 68 -12.04 -4.38 -3.92
CA GLU A 68 -11.87 -5.54 -3.04
C GLU A 68 -10.84 -5.22 -1.93
N VAL A 69 -10.27 -6.26 -1.29
CA VAL A 69 -8.98 -6.12 -0.59
C VAL A 69 -7.87 -6.75 -1.44
N GLN A 70 -6.91 -5.94 -1.88
CA GLN A 70 -5.91 -6.34 -2.87
C GLN A 70 -4.67 -5.42 -2.94
N PRO A 71 -3.53 -5.87 -3.48
CA PRO A 71 -2.43 -4.98 -3.82
C PRO A 71 -2.62 -4.33 -5.20
N ALA A 72 -2.11 -3.12 -5.34
CA ALA A 72 -1.91 -2.44 -6.61
C ALA A 72 -0.51 -1.82 -6.64
N PHE A 73 0.10 -1.84 -7.82
CA PHE A 73 1.47 -1.38 -8.00
C PHE A 73 1.57 -0.18 -8.93
N TYR A 74 2.50 0.72 -8.63
CA TYR A 74 2.66 1.99 -9.30
C TYR A 74 4.12 2.32 -9.57
N ASP A 75 4.35 3.09 -10.64
CA ASP A 75 5.65 3.58 -11.05
C ASP A 75 5.68 5.11 -10.92
N GLY A 76 6.62 5.63 -10.14
CA GLY A 76 6.76 7.07 -9.90
C GLY A 76 7.09 7.89 -11.16
N ASN A 77 7.50 7.24 -12.26
CA ASN A 77 7.72 7.87 -13.55
C ASN A 77 6.51 7.76 -14.51
N ALA A 78 5.56 6.86 -14.26
CA ALA A 78 4.50 6.55 -15.19
C ALA A 78 3.21 7.32 -14.86
N HIS A 79 2.70 8.05 -15.82
CA HIS A 79 1.44 8.79 -15.70
C HIS A 79 0.38 8.23 -16.66
N TYR A 80 -0.89 8.38 -16.30
CA TYR A 80 -1.95 8.20 -17.28
C TYR A 80 -1.97 9.40 -18.22
N ASP A 81 -1.32 9.25 -19.37
CA ASP A 81 -1.23 10.33 -20.35
C ASP A 81 -2.52 10.48 -21.18
N SER A 82 -3.47 9.52 -21.12
CA SER A 82 -4.62 9.47 -22.03
C SER A 82 -5.89 8.79 -21.47
N CYS A 83 -6.20 8.92 -20.17
CA CYS A 83 -7.52 8.50 -19.66
C CYS A 83 -8.34 9.62 -19.00
N ALA A 84 -9.66 9.60 -19.26
CA ALA A 84 -10.58 10.63 -18.78
C ALA A 84 -10.83 10.47 -17.27
N GLY A 85 -10.53 11.52 -16.50
CA GLY A 85 -10.74 11.55 -15.05
C GLY A 85 -9.61 10.93 -14.23
N CYS A 86 -8.57 10.41 -14.88
CA CYS A 86 -7.39 9.90 -14.20
C CYS A 86 -6.37 11.02 -13.98
N THR A 87 -5.82 11.12 -12.78
CA THR A 87 -4.75 12.05 -12.43
C THR A 87 -3.75 11.31 -11.54
N GLY A 88 -2.44 11.54 -11.70
CA GLY A 88 -1.42 10.98 -10.81
C GLY A 88 -0.41 10.02 -11.47
N VAL A 89 0.38 9.35 -10.64
CA VAL A 89 1.46 8.40 -11.00
C VAL A 89 0.92 6.96 -11.08
N PHE A 90 -0.08 6.77 -11.93
CA PHE A 90 -0.79 5.50 -12.08
C PHE A 90 -0.60 4.87 -13.47
N GLY A 91 0.38 5.33 -14.25
CA GLY A 91 0.54 4.93 -15.66
C GLY A 91 0.96 3.46 -15.85
N TRP A 92 1.66 2.89 -14.86
CA TRP A 92 1.89 1.45 -14.71
C TRP A 92 1.13 1.04 -13.45
N ASP A 93 0.10 0.22 -13.63
CA ASP A 93 -0.96 -0.05 -12.65
C ASP A 93 -1.39 -1.53 -12.62
N PRO A 94 -0.49 -2.50 -12.41
CA PRO A 94 -0.92 -3.87 -12.19
C PRO A 94 -1.76 -4.01 -10.90
N VAL A 95 -3.00 -4.48 -11.04
CA VAL A 95 -3.96 -4.70 -9.94
C VAL A 95 -4.35 -6.18 -9.88
N LEU A 96 -4.39 -6.75 -8.68
CA LEU A 96 -4.62 -8.19 -8.51
C LEU A 96 -5.99 -8.65 -9.01
N GLY A 97 -7.04 -7.88 -8.75
CA GLY A 97 -8.44 -8.21 -9.04
C GLY A 97 -8.69 -8.26 -10.54
N GLY A 98 -8.25 -7.23 -11.26
CA GLY A 98 -8.43 -7.15 -12.71
C GLY A 98 -8.33 -5.72 -13.24
N ASP A 99 -8.99 -5.47 -14.37
CA ASP A 99 -9.01 -4.17 -15.02
C ASP A 99 -10.33 -3.41 -14.84
N LYS A 100 -10.38 -2.14 -15.26
CA LYS A 100 -11.57 -1.28 -15.16
C LYS A 100 -12.77 -1.72 -16.03
N TYR A 101 -12.63 -2.80 -16.80
CA TYR A 101 -13.67 -3.37 -17.65
C TYR A 101 -14.18 -4.72 -17.12
N ASP A 102 -13.96 -5.00 -15.83
CA ASP A 102 -14.36 -6.24 -15.16
C ASP A 102 -13.71 -7.50 -15.73
N GLN A 103 -12.55 -7.35 -16.39
CA GLN A 103 -11.75 -8.52 -16.77
C GLN A 103 -10.86 -8.88 -15.59
N GLY A 104 -11.16 -10.02 -14.97
CA GLY A 104 -10.40 -10.50 -13.82
C GLY A 104 -9.00 -10.98 -14.17
N SER A 105 -8.04 -10.75 -13.28
CA SER A 105 -6.68 -11.23 -13.48
C SER A 105 -6.62 -12.76 -13.47
N PRO A 106 -5.86 -13.38 -14.38
CA PRO A 106 -5.76 -14.83 -14.44
C PRO A 106 -5.06 -15.40 -13.19
N THR A 107 -5.77 -16.27 -12.47
CA THR A 107 -5.17 -17.15 -11.46
C THR A 107 -4.42 -18.29 -12.16
N LEU A 108 -3.10 -18.31 -11.99
CA LEU A 108 -2.18 -19.30 -12.58
C LEU A 108 -2.17 -20.62 -11.79
N SER A 109 -2.31 -20.55 -10.47
CA SER A 109 -2.44 -21.74 -9.61
C SER A 109 -3.08 -21.39 -8.28
N GLN A 110 -3.75 -22.36 -7.67
CA GLN A 110 -4.32 -22.24 -6.33
C GLN A 110 -4.11 -23.51 -5.53
N VAL A 111 -3.93 -23.38 -4.22
CA VAL A 111 -3.80 -24.51 -3.30
C VAL A 111 -4.63 -24.25 -2.05
N LEU A 112 -5.40 -25.25 -1.63
CA LEU A 112 -6.15 -25.24 -0.38
C LEU A 112 -5.53 -26.31 0.53
N THR A 113 -5.11 -25.91 1.72
CA THR A 113 -4.77 -26.86 2.79
C THR A 113 -5.88 -26.84 3.84
N SER A 114 -5.79 -27.62 4.91
CA SER A 114 -6.78 -27.58 5.99
C SER A 114 -6.89 -26.22 6.69
N ASN A 115 -5.87 -25.36 6.57
CA ASN A 115 -5.76 -24.10 7.32
C ASN A 115 -5.12 -22.96 6.51
N SER A 116 -5.05 -23.07 5.18
CA SER A 116 -4.55 -21.99 4.35
C SER A 116 -5.19 -21.98 2.96
N LEU A 117 -5.28 -20.78 2.39
CA LEU A 117 -5.58 -20.57 0.99
C LEU A 117 -4.37 -19.93 0.33
N TYR A 118 -3.98 -20.44 -0.83
CA TYR A 118 -2.92 -19.89 -1.66
C TYR A 118 -3.45 -19.62 -3.06
N THR A 119 -3.16 -18.44 -3.59
CA THR A 119 -3.34 -18.10 -5.01
C THR A 119 -2.04 -17.54 -5.59
N LYS A 120 -1.81 -17.84 -6.85
CA LYS A 120 -0.77 -17.21 -7.68
C LYS A 120 -1.44 -16.66 -8.91
N ALA A 121 -1.33 -15.37 -9.15
CA ALA A 121 -1.97 -14.70 -10.26
C ALA A 121 -0.99 -13.82 -11.02
N HIS A 122 -1.39 -13.48 -12.25
CA HIS A 122 -0.71 -12.51 -13.09
C HIS A 122 -1.61 -11.27 -13.20
N PRO A 123 -1.44 -10.27 -12.32
CA PRO A 123 -2.20 -9.02 -12.35
C PRO A 123 -2.32 -8.39 -13.74
N LEU A 124 -3.49 -7.83 -14.01
CA LEU A 124 -3.75 -7.02 -15.19
C LEU A 124 -3.47 -5.55 -14.89
N GLN A 125 -3.13 -4.79 -15.93
CA GLN A 125 -3.07 -3.33 -15.87
C GLN A 125 -4.49 -2.80 -15.69
N TRP A 126 -4.74 -1.98 -14.66
CA TRP A 126 -6.07 -1.47 -14.36
C TRP A 126 -6.67 -0.67 -15.53
N ASN A 127 -5.85 0.17 -16.17
CA ASN A 127 -6.18 0.88 -17.40
C ASN A 127 -5.48 0.23 -18.61
N PRO A 128 -6.17 -0.62 -19.38
CA PRO A 128 -5.58 -1.24 -20.57
C PRO A 128 -5.57 -0.31 -21.81
N ASP A 129 -6.32 0.80 -21.80
CA ASP A 129 -6.59 1.63 -22.99
C ASP A 129 -5.33 2.26 -23.60
N ASP A 130 -4.39 2.72 -22.77
CA ASP A 130 -3.13 3.32 -23.22
C ASP A 130 -2.02 2.28 -23.46
N LYS A 131 -2.32 1.00 -23.24
CA LYS A 131 -1.40 -0.14 -23.39
C LYS A 131 -1.83 -1.09 -24.52
N GLY A 132 -2.69 -0.61 -25.43
CA GLY A 132 -3.15 -1.35 -26.59
C GLY A 132 -4.26 -2.37 -26.31
N GLY A 133 -4.89 -2.30 -25.13
CA GLY A 133 -6.07 -3.07 -24.77
C GLY A 133 -7.34 -2.22 -24.76
N GLY A 134 -8.35 -2.70 -24.02
CA GLY A 134 -9.66 -2.05 -23.90
C GLY A 134 -10.76 -3.05 -23.48
N PRO A 135 -12.04 -2.71 -23.70
CA PRO A 135 -13.15 -3.60 -23.37
C PRO A 135 -13.01 -4.98 -24.02
N GLY A 136 -12.95 -6.04 -23.20
CA GLY A 136 -12.78 -7.42 -23.67
C GLY A 136 -11.37 -7.76 -24.19
N GLN A 137 -10.42 -6.84 -24.03
CA GLN A 137 -9.01 -7.01 -24.38
C GLN A 137 -8.12 -6.53 -23.23
N ALA A 138 -8.02 -7.36 -22.18
CA ALA A 138 -7.15 -7.09 -21.05
C ALA A 138 -5.66 -7.01 -21.44
N VAL A 139 -4.89 -6.28 -20.65
CA VAL A 139 -3.43 -6.18 -20.79
C VAL A 139 -2.79 -6.68 -19.49
N ALA A 140 -1.94 -7.68 -19.59
CA ALA A 140 -1.21 -8.19 -18.43
C ALA A 140 -0.15 -7.18 -17.96
N GLY A 141 0.02 -7.07 -16.64
CA GLY A 141 1.20 -6.44 -16.06
C GLY A 141 2.44 -7.31 -16.23
N ASP A 142 3.53 -6.90 -15.60
CA ASP A 142 4.82 -7.60 -15.56
C ASP A 142 5.16 -8.07 -14.15
N VAL A 143 4.18 -8.14 -13.25
CA VAL A 143 4.33 -8.72 -11.91
C VAL A 143 3.57 -10.04 -11.77
N ILE A 144 4.04 -10.90 -10.89
CA ILE A 144 3.32 -12.05 -10.36
C ILE A 144 3.06 -11.81 -8.89
N VAL A 145 1.83 -12.00 -8.46
CA VAL A 145 1.43 -11.93 -7.05
C VAL A 145 1.06 -13.32 -6.59
N GLU A 146 1.77 -13.79 -5.58
CA GLU A 146 1.41 -14.96 -4.79
C GLU A 146 0.83 -14.46 -3.46
N GLN A 147 -0.35 -14.91 -3.10
CA GLN A 147 -1.03 -14.57 -1.85
C GLN A 147 -1.27 -15.84 -1.04
N THR A 148 -0.89 -15.85 0.23
CA THR A 148 -1.27 -16.89 1.19
C THR A 148 -2.08 -16.29 2.33
N ILE A 149 -3.26 -16.83 2.59
CA ILE A 149 -4.12 -16.45 3.71
C ILE A 149 -4.16 -17.56 4.74
N THR A 150 -3.87 -17.24 6.00
CA THR A 150 -3.87 -18.19 7.13
C THR A 150 -4.56 -17.59 8.37
N PRO A 151 -5.21 -18.40 9.22
CA PRO A 151 -5.73 -17.94 10.49
C PRO A 151 -4.58 -17.70 11.47
N VAL A 152 -4.69 -16.68 12.33
CA VAL A 152 -3.74 -16.48 13.42
C VAL A 152 -4.10 -17.38 14.60
N SER A 153 -3.11 -18.14 15.10
CA SER A 153 -3.31 -19.11 16.17
C SER A 153 -3.95 -18.47 17.42
N GLY A 154 -5.04 -19.07 17.91
CA GLY A 154 -5.78 -18.59 19.07
C GLY A 154 -6.62 -17.32 18.84
N ARG A 155 -6.67 -16.79 17.61
CA ARG A 155 -7.36 -15.55 17.24
C ARG A 155 -8.32 -15.79 16.06
N SER A 156 -9.57 -16.22 16.32
CA SER A 156 -10.49 -16.65 15.26
C SER A 156 -10.88 -15.55 14.28
N ARG A 157 -10.80 -14.29 14.73
CA ARG A 157 -11.16 -13.08 13.98
C ARG A 157 -10.01 -12.47 13.17
N VAL A 158 -8.81 -13.04 13.24
CA VAL A 158 -7.61 -12.49 12.61
C VAL A 158 -7.11 -13.43 11.52
N PHE A 159 -6.99 -12.89 10.31
CA PHE A 159 -6.31 -13.55 9.20
C PHE A 159 -5.02 -12.82 8.90
N GLN A 160 -3.92 -13.57 8.78
CA GLN A 160 -2.68 -13.09 8.19
C GLN A 160 -2.77 -13.31 6.69
N GLY A 161 -2.52 -12.25 5.91
CA GLY A 161 -2.22 -12.32 4.50
C GLY A 161 -0.73 -12.13 4.27
N HIS A 162 -0.14 -13.02 3.49
CA HIS A 162 1.25 -12.95 3.08
C HIS A 162 1.31 -12.77 1.56
N TYR A 163 1.87 -11.67 1.11
CA TYR A 163 2.16 -11.45 -0.30
C TYR A 163 3.61 -11.79 -0.62
N LYS A 164 3.81 -12.45 -1.76
CA LYS A 164 5.07 -12.49 -2.47
C LYS A 164 4.86 -11.94 -3.88
N VAL A 165 5.57 -10.87 -4.20
CA VAL A 165 5.50 -10.16 -5.48
C VAL A 165 6.80 -10.41 -6.23
N THR A 166 6.71 -10.83 -7.48
CA THR A 166 7.87 -11.05 -8.36
C THR A 166 7.72 -10.20 -9.61
N HIS A 167 8.68 -9.32 -9.86
CA HIS A 167 8.76 -8.58 -11.11
C HIS A 167 9.40 -9.45 -12.20
N LEU A 168 8.73 -9.54 -13.34
CA LEU A 168 9.12 -10.32 -14.52
C LEU A 168 9.93 -9.50 -15.52
N GLY A 169 9.83 -8.17 -15.46
CA GLY A 169 10.50 -7.24 -16.35
C GLY A 169 11.99 -7.07 -16.08
N SER A 170 12.67 -6.46 -17.03
CA SER A 170 14.08 -6.04 -16.95
C SER A 170 14.25 -4.54 -16.79
N ASP A 171 13.13 -3.83 -16.71
CA ASP A 171 12.99 -2.41 -16.44
C ASP A 171 12.95 -2.12 -14.94
N LEU A 172 12.89 -0.83 -14.63
CA LEU A 172 12.87 -0.27 -13.30
C LEU A 172 11.65 0.64 -13.20
N HIS A 173 10.77 0.35 -12.26
CA HIS A 173 9.73 1.27 -11.82
C HIS A 173 10.25 2.11 -10.67
N ALA A 174 10.18 3.42 -10.85
CA ALA A 174 10.64 4.38 -9.86
C ALA A 174 9.81 4.29 -8.58
N ASN A 175 10.40 4.74 -7.48
CA ASN A 175 9.79 4.73 -6.15
C ASN A 175 8.41 5.40 -6.19
N ALA A 176 7.40 4.66 -5.76
CA ALA A 176 6.05 5.16 -5.61
C ALA A 176 5.37 4.52 -4.40
N GLN A 177 4.34 5.19 -3.90
CA GLN A 177 3.44 4.64 -2.89
C GLN A 177 2.58 3.57 -3.55
N GLN A 178 2.72 2.33 -3.10
CA GLN A 178 1.98 1.15 -3.51
C GLN A 178 0.79 0.93 -2.55
N GLU A 179 -0.23 0.23 -3.03
CA GLU A 179 -1.33 -0.24 -2.18
C GLU A 179 -0.99 -1.60 -1.61
N PHE A 180 -0.91 -1.71 -0.28
CA PHE A 180 -0.51 -2.97 0.37
C PHE A 180 -1.27 -3.24 1.68
N PRO A 181 -2.51 -3.76 1.61
CA PRO A 181 -3.39 -3.75 0.44
C PRO A 181 -4.30 -2.50 0.44
N ALA A 182 -4.83 -2.13 -0.72
CA ALA A 182 -6.06 -1.34 -0.80
C ALA A 182 -7.21 -2.10 -0.15
N VAL A 183 -8.10 -1.38 0.52
CA VAL A 183 -9.24 -1.92 1.23
C VAL A 183 -10.50 -1.16 0.89
N TYR A 184 -11.38 -1.81 0.14
CA TYR A 184 -12.73 -1.34 -0.14
C TYR A 184 -13.74 -2.06 0.77
N VAL A 185 -14.51 -1.29 1.53
CA VAL A 185 -15.57 -1.79 2.40
C VAL A 185 -16.93 -1.23 1.99
N ASN A 186 -17.98 -1.95 2.33
CA ASN A 186 -19.35 -1.52 2.03
C ASN A 186 -19.64 -0.11 2.60
N ALA A 187 -20.45 0.67 1.88
CA ALA A 187 -20.77 2.07 2.23
C ALA A 187 -21.21 2.29 3.70
N ASP A 188 -21.82 1.30 4.35
CA ASP A 188 -22.28 1.38 5.74
C ASP A 188 -21.13 1.51 6.77
N TYR A 189 -19.90 1.20 6.40
CA TYR A 189 -18.71 1.28 7.25
C TYR A 189 -17.97 2.62 7.04
N ASN A 190 -18.65 3.74 7.25
CA ASN A 190 -18.18 5.08 6.87
C ASN A 190 -17.38 5.84 7.95
N ARG A 191 -17.04 5.18 9.06
CA ARG A 191 -16.19 5.77 10.11
C ARG A 191 -14.79 5.21 9.99
N PHE A 192 -13.89 6.04 9.51
CA PHE A 192 -12.46 5.76 9.49
C PHE A 192 -11.85 6.01 10.87
N VAL A 193 -11.23 5.00 11.44
CA VAL A 193 -10.65 5.01 12.79
C VAL A 193 -9.18 4.67 12.71
N HIS A 194 -8.33 5.50 13.31
CA HIS A 194 -6.90 5.23 13.45
C HIS A 194 -6.37 5.92 14.70
N TYR A 195 -5.18 5.55 15.17
CA TYR A 195 -4.47 6.40 16.14
C TYR A 195 -3.70 7.49 15.37
N GLY A 196 -3.96 8.76 15.68
CA GLY A 196 -3.30 9.91 15.02
C GLY A 196 -2.47 10.79 15.96
N GLY A 197 -2.16 10.31 17.17
CA GLY A 197 -1.36 11.05 18.14
C GLY A 197 0.15 10.86 17.98
N THR A 198 0.92 11.56 18.81
CA THR A 198 2.40 11.54 18.75
C THR A 198 3.07 10.56 19.73
N ALA A 199 2.27 9.78 20.48
CA ALA A 199 2.75 8.79 21.44
C ALA A 199 2.13 7.42 21.11
N PRO A 200 2.52 6.79 19.97
CA PRO A 200 1.95 5.53 19.53
C PRO A 200 2.19 4.42 20.54
N TRP A 201 1.37 3.37 20.47
CA TRP A 201 1.49 2.17 21.30
C TRP A 201 1.22 2.40 22.80
N THR A 202 0.55 3.50 23.14
CA THR A 202 0.15 3.87 24.52
C THR A 202 -1.34 3.65 24.81
N ASN A 203 -2.09 3.21 23.79
CA ASN A 203 -3.55 3.09 23.79
C ASN A 203 -4.27 4.41 24.11
N ALA A 204 -3.65 5.54 23.76
CA ALA A 204 -4.30 6.84 23.80
C ALA A 204 -5.49 6.89 22.82
N ALA A 205 -6.34 7.92 22.97
CA ALA A 205 -7.56 8.08 22.18
C ALA A 205 -7.29 8.03 20.66
N VAL A 206 -8.20 7.38 19.94
CA VAL A 206 -8.16 7.30 18.47
C VAL A 206 -8.76 8.56 17.85
N SER A 207 -8.36 8.83 16.62
CA SER A 207 -9.04 9.75 15.71
C SER A 207 -10.14 9.00 14.97
N VAL A 208 -11.28 9.68 14.76
CA VAL A 208 -12.39 9.17 13.95
C VAL A 208 -12.76 10.23 12.92
N THR A 209 -12.84 9.86 11.65
CA THR A 209 -13.11 10.77 10.54
C THR A 209 -13.98 10.08 9.50
N THR A 210 -14.71 10.85 8.70
CA THR A 210 -15.36 10.38 7.47
C THR A 210 -14.59 10.94 6.30
N PHE A 211 -14.38 10.14 5.26
CA PHE A 211 -13.62 10.59 4.11
C PHE A 211 -14.47 11.47 3.20
N PRO A 212 -13.83 12.34 2.41
CA PRO A 212 -14.53 13.10 1.40
C PRO A 212 -14.98 12.18 0.25
N GLU A 213 -16.04 12.59 -0.45
CA GLU A 213 -16.53 11.88 -1.63
C GLU A 213 -15.65 12.18 -2.86
N LEU A 214 -15.49 11.18 -3.74
CA LEU A 214 -14.88 11.38 -5.05
C LEU A 214 -15.51 12.56 -5.83
N PRO A 215 -14.71 13.33 -6.59
CA PRO A 215 -13.30 13.11 -6.91
C PRO A 215 -12.32 13.64 -5.84
N THR A 216 -12.81 14.04 -4.66
CA THR A 216 -11.95 14.59 -3.60
C THR A 216 -11.29 13.43 -2.85
N PHE A 217 -9.95 13.40 -2.83
CA PHE A 217 -9.19 12.46 -2.02
C PHE A 217 -8.92 13.06 -0.63
N SER A 218 -8.86 12.20 0.38
CA SER A 218 -8.47 12.63 1.72
C SER A 218 -7.02 13.11 1.74
N PRO A 219 -6.66 14.03 2.66
CA PRO A 219 -5.25 14.27 2.95
C PRO A 219 -4.60 12.99 3.51
N LEU A 220 -3.26 12.98 3.56
CA LEU A 220 -2.50 11.97 4.27
C LEU A 220 -2.83 12.03 5.77
N PHE A 221 -3.32 10.93 6.32
CA PHE A 221 -3.51 10.78 7.76
C PHE A 221 -2.32 10.08 8.38
N PHE A 222 -1.76 10.68 9.43
CA PHE A 222 -0.70 10.05 10.20
C PHE A 222 -1.28 8.93 11.08
N ALA A 223 -0.84 7.70 10.86
CA ALA A 223 -1.23 6.48 11.55
C ALA A 223 0.00 5.73 12.11
N PRO A 224 0.69 6.26 13.14
CA PRO A 224 1.95 5.70 13.67
C PRO A 224 1.81 4.40 14.46
N GLU A 225 0.60 3.84 14.55
CA GLU A 225 0.40 2.46 15.02
C GLU A 225 0.22 1.47 13.87
N HIS A 226 0.36 1.93 12.62
CA HIS A 226 0.34 1.13 11.38
C HIS A 226 -0.94 0.31 11.19
N TRP A 227 -2.03 0.73 11.84
CA TRP A 227 -3.36 0.18 11.66
C TRP A 227 -4.39 1.28 11.45
N ALA A 228 -5.43 0.93 10.71
CA ALA A 228 -6.65 1.72 10.60
C ALA A 228 -7.84 0.80 10.37
N ALA A 229 -9.05 1.32 10.55
CA ALA A 229 -10.28 0.57 10.40
C ALA A 229 -11.38 1.42 9.79
N HIS A 230 -12.22 0.78 8.96
CA HIS A 230 -13.54 1.31 8.65
C HIS A 230 -14.59 0.53 9.44
N VAL A 231 -15.44 1.26 10.15
CA VAL A 231 -16.48 0.68 11.01
C VAL A 231 -17.81 1.39 10.85
N ASN A 232 -18.88 0.73 11.27
CA ASN A 232 -20.21 1.31 11.32
C ASN A 232 -20.45 2.09 12.63
N ALA A 233 -21.68 2.53 12.86
CA ALA A 233 -22.07 3.26 14.07
C ALA A 233 -21.95 2.45 15.39
N GLN A 234 -21.82 1.13 15.30
CA GLN A 234 -21.63 0.22 16.44
C GLN A 234 -20.17 -0.19 16.62
N ASP A 235 -19.22 0.50 15.98
CA ASP A 235 -17.78 0.21 16.05
C ASP A 235 -17.38 -1.14 15.42
N ILE A 236 -18.30 -1.79 14.67
CA ILE A 236 -18.07 -3.06 13.99
C ILE A 236 -17.67 -2.82 12.53
N GLY A 237 -16.61 -3.47 12.08
CA GLY A 237 -16.18 -3.45 10.68
C GLY A 237 -14.89 -4.23 10.45
N LEU A 238 -14.02 -3.66 9.62
CA LEU A 238 -12.76 -4.27 9.21
C LEU A 238 -11.58 -3.39 9.65
N THR A 239 -10.67 -3.98 10.43
CA THR A 239 -9.40 -3.36 10.82
C THR A 239 -8.27 -4.00 10.01
N VAL A 240 -7.34 -3.17 9.53
CA VAL A 240 -6.16 -3.58 8.78
C VAL A 240 -4.92 -3.17 9.57
N TYR A 241 -3.94 -4.07 9.67
CA TYR A 241 -2.64 -3.79 10.28
C TYR A 241 -1.51 -4.27 9.37
N VAL A 242 -0.55 -3.40 9.10
CA VAL A 242 0.63 -3.70 8.28
C VAL A 242 1.87 -3.37 9.12
N PRO A 243 2.61 -4.36 9.65
CA PRO A 243 3.64 -4.10 10.67
C PRO A 243 4.71 -3.08 10.29
N SER A 244 5.18 -3.10 9.03
CA SER A 244 6.25 -2.22 8.53
C SER A 244 5.71 -1.06 7.70
N GLN A 245 4.40 -0.81 7.66
CA GLN A 245 3.83 0.26 6.84
C GLN A 245 4.43 1.63 7.21
N TYR A 246 4.65 2.49 6.22
CA TYR A 246 4.87 3.91 6.49
C TYR A 246 3.65 4.50 7.19
N PRO A 247 3.81 5.36 8.20
CA PRO A 247 2.74 5.75 9.10
C PRO A 247 1.75 6.75 8.46
N TYR A 248 1.45 6.61 7.17
CA TYR A 248 0.47 7.39 6.44
C TYR A 248 -0.55 6.48 5.75
N VAL A 249 -1.79 6.93 5.79
CA VAL A 249 -2.95 6.31 5.13
C VAL A 249 -3.73 7.39 4.41
N GLY A 250 -4.40 7.03 3.34
CA GLY A 250 -5.30 7.91 2.61
C GLY A 250 -6.49 7.13 2.09
N GLY A 251 -7.51 7.86 1.66
CA GLY A 251 -8.74 7.24 1.19
C GLY A 251 -9.76 8.23 0.63
N PHE A 252 -10.93 7.69 0.31
CA PHE A 252 -12.09 8.44 -0.17
C PHE A 252 -13.35 7.60 0.07
N ASP A 253 -14.50 8.26 -0.03
CA ASP A 253 -15.80 7.60 -0.11
C ASP A 253 -16.38 7.74 -1.52
N HIS A 254 -17.20 6.78 -1.94
CA HIS A 254 -18.00 6.85 -3.16
C HIS A 254 -19.46 6.58 -2.80
N SER A 255 -20.36 7.53 -3.07
CA SER A 255 -21.78 7.32 -2.81
C SER A 255 -22.41 6.36 -3.80
N GLY A 256 -23.42 5.60 -3.37
CA GLY A 256 -24.10 4.64 -4.21
C GLY A 256 -24.90 3.64 -3.38
N PRO A 257 -25.57 2.67 -4.01
CA PRO A 257 -26.21 1.56 -3.31
C PRO A 257 -25.20 0.82 -2.43
N ALA A 258 -25.55 0.55 -1.18
CA ALA A 258 -24.68 -0.15 -0.23
C ALA A 258 -24.69 -1.68 -0.44
N GLY A 259 -23.80 -2.36 0.27
CA GLY A 259 -23.69 -3.81 0.34
C GLY A 259 -22.59 -4.39 -0.55
N PRO A 260 -22.32 -5.71 -0.45
CA PRO A 260 -21.13 -6.33 -1.04
C PRO A 260 -20.99 -6.22 -2.56
N THR A 261 -22.07 -5.94 -3.28
CA THR A 261 -22.08 -5.77 -4.75
C THR A 261 -22.65 -4.42 -5.17
N GLY A 262 -22.86 -3.52 -4.20
CA GLY A 262 -23.37 -2.18 -4.43
C GLY A 262 -22.25 -1.21 -4.80
N ASP A 263 -22.58 -0.20 -5.59
CA ASP A 263 -21.60 0.79 -6.08
C ASP A 263 -21.08 1.76 -5.01
N GLY A 264 -21.82 1.91 -3.91
CA GLY A 264 -21.36 2.70 -2.77
C GLY A 264 -20.28 1.98 -1.97
N THR A 265 -19.14 2.64 -1.74
CA THR A 265 -18.00 2.09 -1.02
C THR A 265 -17.27 3.15 -0.20
N ASN A 266 -16.51 2.70 0.81
CA ASN A 266 -15.47 3.50 1.45
C ASN A 266 -14.12 2.81 1.16
N TYR A 267 -13.08 3.59 0.86
CA TYR A 267 -11.76 3.11 0.48
C TYR A 267 -10.69 3.69 1.40
N PHE A 268 -9.72 2.86 1.77
CA PHE A 268 -8.43 3.33 2.24
C PHE A 268 -7.29 2.40 1.82
N ALA A 269 -6.07 2.91 1.83
CA ALA A 269 -4.87 2.11 1.68
C ALA A 269 -3.79 2.49 2.71
N PRO A 270 -3.12 1.51 3.32
CA PRO A 270 -1.75 1.64 3.81
C PRO A 270 -0.84 2.12 2.68
N PHE A 271 -0.20 3.28 2.84
CA PHE A 271 0.82 3.69 1.89
C PHE A 271 2.15 3.05 2.27
N VAL A 272 2.68 2.25 1.36
CA VAL A 272 4.00 1.63 1.48
C VAL A 272 4.81 1.93 0.23
N THR A 273 6.11 2.12 0.32
CA THR A 273 6.91 2.60 -0.82
C THR A 273 7.88 1.55 -1.30
N LEU A 274 7.87 1.31 -2.61
CA LEU A 274 8.77 0.36 -3.26
C LEU A 274 9.34 0.97 -4.54
N THR A 275 10.61 0.66 -4.80
CA THR A 275 11.20 0.69 -6.15
C THR A 275 11.24 -0.73 -6.66
N ILE A 276 10.65 -0.98 -7.83
CA ILE A 276 10.50 -2.32 -8.39
C ILE A 276 11.44 -2.43 -9.58
N GLY A 277 12.60 -3.05 -9.35
CA GLY A 277 13.66 -3.20 -10.35
C GLY A 277 13.73 -4.58 -11.00
N PRO A 278 14.75 -4.82 -11.83
CA PRO A 278 14.98 -6.12 -12.47
C PRO A 278 15.21 -7.22 -11.42
N ASN A 279 14.57 -8.37 -11.59
CA ASN A 279 14.63 -9.51 -10.64
C ASN A 279 14.09 -9.20 -9.24
N PHE A 280 13.30 -8.14 -9.08
CA PHE A 280 12.73 -7.78 -7.79
C PHE A 280 11.79 -8.87 -7.27
N VAL A 281 12.04 -9.29 -6.04
CA VAL A 281 11.15 -10.17 -5.27
C VAL A 281 10.92 -9.53 -3.92
N PHE A 282 9.67 -9.22 -3.62
CA PHE A 282 9.25 -8.63 -2.36
C PHE A 282 8.30 -9.57 -1.63
N GLN A 283 8.41 -9.60 -0.30
CA GLN A 283 7.54 -10.38 0.56
C GLN A 283 7.15 -9.55 1.78
N GLY A 284 5.86 -9.56 2.11
CA GLY A 284 5.34 -8.79 3.23
C GLY A 284 4.02 -9.34 3.75
N ASP A 285 3.75 -9.04 5.02
CA ASP A 285 2.55 -9.48 5.72
C ASP A 285 1.60 -8.32 6.01
N PHE A 286 0.31 -8.60 5.97
CA PHE A 286 -0.76 -7.75 6.47
C PHE A 286 -1.75 -8.58 7.28
N TYR A 287 -2.54 -7.92 8.11
CA TYR A 287 -3.50 -8.58 8.98
C TYR A 287 -4.87 -7.94 8.81
N LEU A 288 -5.88 -8.79 8.61
CA LEU A 288 -7.29 -8.40 8.54
C LEU A 288 -8.00 -8.89 9.79
N ILE A 289 -8.66 -7.98 10.50
CA ILE A 289 -9.33 -8.26 11.78
C ILE A 289 -10.80 -7.86 11.69
N ALA A 290 -11.66 -8.87 11.80
CA ALA A 290 -13.11 -8.75 11.68
C ALA A 290 -13.80 -8.44 13.02
N GLY A 291 -14.57 -7.36 13.07
CA GLY A 291 -15.47 -7.06 14.19
C GLY A 291 -15.24 -5.69 14.83
N ASP A 292 -15.36 -5.64 16.16
CA ASP A 292 -15.21 -4.43 16.97
C ASP A 292 -13.77 -3.88 16.93
N TYR A 293 -13.58 -2.63 16.52
CA TYR A 293 -12.22 -2.08 16.37
C TYR A 293 -11.50 -1.91 17.72
N VAL A 294 -12.22 -1.74 18.83
CA VAL A 294 -11.60 -1.57 20.15
C VAL A 294 -10.88 -2.86 20.55
N SER A 295 -11.54 -4.00 20.32
CA SER A 295 -10.99 -5.34 20.51
C SER A 295 -9.91 -5.64 19.47
N ALA A 296 -10.13 -5.27 18.20
CA ALA A 296 -9.16 -5.43 17.13
C ALA A 296 -7.84 -4.69 17.41
N ARG A 297 -7.90 -3.46 17.93
CA ARG A 297 -6.70 -2.69 18.32
C ARG A 297 -5.86 -3.41 19.37
N GLN A 298 -6.50 -4.09 20.33
CA GLN A 298 -5.73 -4.86 21.32
C GLN A 298 -5.04 -6.08 20.70
N LEU A 299 -5.66 -6.70 19.70
CA LEU A 299 -5.03 -7.76 18.90
C LEU A 299 -3.86 -7.21 18.08
N VAL A 300 -3.98 -6.00 17.51
CA VAL A 300 -2.86 -5.31 16.85
C VAL A 300 -1.71 -5.07 17.83
N TYR A 301 -1.98 -4.66 19.07
CA TYR A 301 -0.93 -4.46 20.09
C TYR A 301 -0.23 -5.77 20.48
N GLU A 302 -0.95 -6.88 20.47
CA GLU A 302 -0.36 -8.20 20.69
C GLU A 302 0.48 -8.66 19.50
N LEU A 303 -0.02 -8.47 18.27
CA LEU A 303 0.73 -8.74 17.05
C LEU A 303 2.01 -7.90 17.02
N HIS A 304 1.93 -6.60 17.23
CA HIS A 304 3.07 -5.70 17.27
C HIS A 304 4.16 -6.15 18.28
N LYS A 305 3.77 -6.68 19.44
CA LYS A 305 4.71 -7.19 20.45
C LYS A 305 5.30 -8.57 20.13
N SER A 306 4.59 -9.38 19.36
CA SER A 306 4.97 -10.77 19.07
C SER A 306 5.70 -10.91 17.75
N LEU A 307 5.46 -10.01 16.81
CA LEU A 307 6.14 -9.94 15.53
C LEU A 307 7.50 -9.26 15.71
N SER A 308 8.47 -9.69 14.92
CA SER A 308 9.73 -9.00 14.71
C SER A 308 9.74 -8.52 13.26
N PRO A 309 9.02 -7.42 12.95
CA PRO A 309 8.94 -6.95 11.58
C PRO A 309 10.34 -6.58 11.09
N VAL A 310 10.66 -7.06 9.90
CA VAL A 310 11.81 -6.58 9.14
C VAL A 310 11.33 -5.33 8.41
N ASP A 311 12.17 -4.31 8.37
CA ASP A 311 11.96 -3.18 7.48
C ASP A 311 12.18 -3.66 6.04
N ILE A 312 11.10 -3.63 5.26
CA ILE A 312 10.99 -4.19 3.91
C ILE A 312 10.61 -3.14 2.88
N PHE A 313 10.27 -1.93 3.31
CA PHE A 313 9.88 -0.87 2.41
C PHE A 313 11.06 0.05 2.19
N THR A 314 11.04 0.73 1.06
CA THR A 314 12.16 1.57 0.64
C THR A 314 11.95 3.01 1.11
N PRO A 315 13.03 3.78 1.30
CA PRO A 315 12.93 5.21 1.56
C PRO A 315 12.01 5.92 0.58
N PHE A 316 11.42 7.02 1.00
CA PHE A 316 10.70 7.90 0.08
C PHE A 316 11.18 9.34 0.22
N GLY A 317 10.82 10.16 -0.76
CA GLY A 317 11.34 11.51 -0.85
C GLY A 317 10.93 12.23 -2.11
N ALA A 318 11.48 13.43 -2.28
CA ALA A 318 11.32 14.21 -3.49
C ALA A 318 12.62 14.94 -3.86
N THR A 319 12.81 15.11 -5.17
CA THR A 319 13.85 15.95 -5.74
C THR A 319 13.26 17.34 -6.01
N ASP A 320 13.69 18.34 -5.25
CA ASP A 320 13.16 19.71 -5.36
C ASP A 320 13.87 20.49 -6.48
N GLN A 321 15.17 20.22 -6.67
CA GLN A 321 16.00 20.88 -7.68
C GLN A 321 16.98 19.90 -8.34
N PRO A 322 17.27 20.07 -9.63
CA PRO A 322 16.61 21.00 -10.54
C PRO A 322 15.16 20.58 -10.83
N SER A 323 14.33 21.50 -11.32
CA SER A 323 12.97 21.14 -11.78
C SER A 323 13.03 20.41 -13.13
N ALA A 324 12.10 19.47 -13.36
CA ALA A 324 11.98 18.78 -14.63
C ALA A 324 11.81 19.77 -15.80
N GLY A 325 12.49 19.47 -16.92
CA GLY A 325 12.54 20.30 -18.13
C GLY A 325 13.48 21.51 -18.07
N SER A 326 14.17 21.74 -16.95
CA SER A 326 15.08 22.88 -16.82
C SER A 326 16.35 22.73 -17.67
N THR A 327 16.96 23.87 -18.02
CA THR A 327 18.31 23.92 -18.62
C THR A 327 19.33 24.21 -17.52
N VAL A 328 20.39 23.41 -17.45
CA VAL A 328 21.43 23.45 -16.41
C VAL A 328 22.82 23.56 -17.04
N GLY A 329 23.80 24.11 -16.31
CA GLY A 329 25.16 24.32 -16.84
C GLY A 329 26.16 24.68 -15.75
N GLY A 330 27.45 24.37 -15.97
CA GLY A 330 28.50 24.55 -14.98
C GLY A 330 28.23 23.74 -13.70
N ILE A 331 28.28 24.40 -12.53
CA ILE A 331 27.93 23.79 -11.24
C ILE A 331 26.43 23.98 -10.98
N THR A 332 25.71 22.88 -10.90
CA THR A 332 24.26 22.85 -10.67
C THR A 332 23.96 22.13 -9.35
N THR A 333 23.07 22.69 -8.53
CA THR A 333 22.64 22.05 -7.28
C THR A 333 21.55 21.03 -7.56
N VAL A 334 21.76 19.80 -7.09
CA VAL A 334 20.72 18.78 -6.95
C VAL A 334 20.36 18.69 -5.47
N SER A 335 19.09 18.88 -5.13
CA SER A 335 18.66 18.90 -3.72
C SER A 335 17.22 18.45 -3.55
N GLY A 336 16.91 18.00 -2.34
CA GLY A 336 15.58 17.53 -1.99
C GLY A 336 15.50 17.07 -0.55
N TRP A 337 14.62 16.12 -0.30
CA TRP A 337 14.49 15.45 0.99
C TRP A 337 14.21 13.96 0.81
N SER A 338 14.59 13.17 1.79
CA SER A 338 14.24 11.75 1.87
C SER A 338 14.20 11.32 3.32
N PHE A 339 13.26 10.45 3.67
CA PHE A 339 13.28 9.79 4.97
C PHE A 339 12.63 8.42 4.88
N ASP A 340 12.75 7.69 5.97
CA ASP A 340 12.32 6.32 6.10
C ASP A 340 11.78 6.06 7.52
N ASP A 341 11.10 4.93 7.78
CA ASP A 341 10.68 4.56 9.14
C ASP A 341 11.89 4.12 10.00
N VAL A 342 12.98 3.70 9.36
CA VAL A 342 14.32 3.72 9.93
C VAL A 342 15.12 4.94 9.44
N SER A 343 16.45 4.94 9.59
CA SER A 343 17.28 6.06 9.13
C SER A 343 17.75 5.87 7.69
N VAL A 344 17.64 6.92 6.88
CA VAL A 344 18.36 7.00 5.59
C VAL A 344 19.87 7.03 5.86
N ALA A 345 20.59 6.04 5.36
CA ALA A 345 22.03 5.87 5.53
C ALA A 345 22.84 6.61 4.46
N LYS A 346 22.32 6.71 3.23
CA LYS A 346 23.03 7.31 2.09
C LYS A 346 22.04 7.85 1.04
N VAL A 347 22.41 8.95 0.41
CA VAL A 347 21.73 9.50 -0.78
C VAL A 347 22.76 9.67 -1.90
N GLU A 348 22.51 9.09 -3.06
CA GLU A 348 23.36 9.15 -4.26
C GLU A 348 22.64 9.85 -5.40
N ILE A 349 23.40 10.63 -6.18
CA ILE A 349 22.91 11.30 -7.37
C ILE A 349 23.39 10.53 -8.59
N LEU A 350 22.46 10.20 -9.48
CA LEU A 350 22.71 9.52 -10.73
C LEU A 350 22.48 10.48 -11.90
N VAL A 351 23.30 10.36 -12.94
CA VAL A 351 23.09 10.98 -14.24
C VAL A 351 23.04 9.88 -15.29
N ASP A 352 21.96 9.84 -16.07
CA ASP A 352 21.70 8.82 -17.09
C ASP A 352 21.85 7.38 -16.55
N GLY A 353 21.36 7.14 -15.33
CA GLY A 353 21.41 5.85 -14.65
C GLY A 353 22.77 5.49 -14.02
N VAL A 354 23.77 6.37 -14.07
CA VAL A 354 25.10 6.14 -13.47
C VAL A 354 25.33 7.05 -12.28
N VAL A 355 25.77 6.50 -11.15
CA VAL A 355 26.11 7.28 -9.95
C VAL A 355 27.23 8.28 -10.25
N ASP A 356 26.96 9.58 -10.12
CA ASP A 356 27.96 10.66 -10.19
C ASP A 356 28.62 10.88 -8.82
N GLY A 357 27.85 10.76 -7.74
CA GLY A 357 28.38 10.86 -6.39
C GLY A 357 27.35 10.78 -5.27
N THR A 358 27.84 10.86 -4.03
CA THR A 358 27.02 10.84 -2.81
C THR A 358 26.71 12.27 -2.36
N ALA A 359 25.43 12.55 -2.13
CA ALA A 359 24.95 13.83 -1.60
C ALA A 359 25.28 13.99 -0.11
N SER A 360 25.41 15.23 0.35
CA SER A 360 25.34 15.53 1.79
C SER A 360 23.89 15.35 2.23
N TYR A 361 23.67 14.68 3.37
CA TYR A 361 22.35 14.40 3.93
C TYR A 361 22.25 14.86 5.39
N GLY A 362 21.05 15.23 5.82
CA GLY A 362 20.76 15.66 7.19
C GLY A 362 20.54 17.16 7.37
N SER A 363 20.35 17.92 6.29
CA SER A 363 19.96 19.33 6.42
C SER A 363 18.51 19.47 6.87
N SER A 364 18.21 20.54 7.61
CA SER A 364 16.88 20.79 8.17
C SER A 364 15.82 21.06 7.09
N ARG A 365 14.68 20.35 7.16
CA ARG A 365 13.51 20.43 6.28
C ARG A 365 12.19 20.37 7.06
N PRO A 366 11.94 21.35 7.96
CA PRO A 366 10.72 21.38 8.76
C PRO A 366 9.45 21.61 7.93
N ASP A 367 9.60 22.09 6.68
CA ASP A 367 8.51 22.27 5.73
C ASP A 367 7.83 20.94 5.35
N VAL A 368 8.58 19.83 5.33
CA VAL A 368 8.07 18.50 4.97
C VAL A 368 7.03 18.00 5.98
N ALA A 369 7.15 18.40 7.25
CA ALA A 369 6.22 18.02 8.30
C ALA A 369 4.79 18.55 8.09
N GLY A 370 4.59 19.53 7.20
CA GLY A 370 3.27 20.03 6.82
C GLY A 370 2.45 19.03 6.01
N THR A 371 3.12 18.24 5.15
CA THR A 371 2.48 17.19 4.33
C THR A 371 2.60 15.81 4.99
N TYR A 372 3.72 15.58 5.70
CA TYR A 372 4.03 14.32 6.37
C TYR A 372 4.20 14.55 7.88
N PRO A 373 3.10 14.68 8.65
CA PRO A 373 3.18 14.87 10.10
C PRO A 373 3.97 13.73 10.75
N GLY A 374 4.97 14.08 11.57
CA GLY A 374 5.86 13.08 12.21
C GLY A 374 7.14 12.79 11.44
N ALA A 375 7.32 13.33 10.23
CA ALA A 375 8.59 13.28 9.52
C ALA A 375 9.75 13.86 10.36
N PRO A 376 10.94 13.23 10.37
CA PRO A 376 12.11 13.80 11.02
C PRO A 376 12.52 15.13 10.40
N VAL A 377 13.11 16.05 11.18
CA VAL A 377 13.45 17.40 10.69
C VAL A 377 14.70 17.39 9.78
N ASN A 378 15.69 16.56 10.09
CA ASN A 378 16.99 16.57 9.42
C ASN A 378 17.04 15.53 8.28
N ILE A 379 16.28 15.80 7.23
CA ILE A 379 16.01 14.85 6.14
C ILE A 379 16.34 15.42 4.75
N GLY A 380 16.90 16.62 4.68
CA GLY A 380 17.29 17.23 3.41
C GLY A 380 18.61 16.69 2.89
N PHE A 381 18.73 16.62 1.56
CA PHE A 381 19.98 16.34 0.86
C PHE A 381 20.38 17.44 -0.12
N SER A 382 21.68 17.55 -0.40
CA SER A 382 22.22 18.45 -1.43
C SER A 382 23.53 17.93 -2.03
N TYR A 383 23.70 18.15 -3.33
CA TYR A 383 24.86 17.78 -4.12
C TYR A 383 25.17 18.85 -5.16
N LEU A 384 26.45 19.15 -5.39
CA LEU A 384 26.90 20.09 -6.43
C LEU A 384 27.37 19.29 -7.65
N LEU A 385 26.49 19.14 -8.64
CA LEU A 385 26.74 18.45 -9.89
C LEU A 385 27.58 19.33 -10.82
N ASN A 386 28.74 18.84 -11.26
CA ASN A 386 29.51 19.47 -12.32
C ASN A 386 29.03 18.97 -13.68
N THR A 387 28.15 19.74 -14.31
CA THR A 387 27.53 19.39 -15.59
C THR A 387 28.50 19.45 -16.78
N ALA A 388 29.68 20.05 -16.62
CA ALA A 388 30.73 20.06 -17.65
C ALA A 388 31.37 18.67 -17.90
N LYS A 389 31.06 17.68 -17.05
CA LYS A 389 31.42 16.26 -17.30
C LYS A 389 30.55 15.62 -18.39
N TYR A 390 29.42 16.21 -18.72
CA TYR A 390 28.39 15.66 -19.59
C TYR A 390 28.29 16.47 -20.90
N SER A 391 27.83 15.84 -21.96
CA SER A 391 27.59 16.51 -23.25
C SER A 391 26.48 17.56 -23.14
N ASN A 392 26.49 18.58 -23.99
CA ASN A 392 25.31 19.44 -24.12
C ASN A 392 24.16 18.63 -24.77
N GLY A 393 22.95 18.74 -24.23
CA GLY A 393 21.80 17.96 -24.69
C GLY A 393 20.89 17.49 -23.55
N ALA A 394 19.95 16.60 -23.85
CA ALA A 394 19.05 16.03 -22.87
C ALA A 394 19.77 15.02 -21.98
N HIS A 395 19.50 15.07 -20.68
CA HIS A 395 20.01 14.17 -19.66
C HIS A 395 18.92 13.87 -18.62
N THR A 396 19.04 12.75 -17.93
CA THR A 396 18.17 12.39 -16.82
C THR A 396 18.95 12.41 -15.52
N LEU A 397 18.40 13.07 -14.49
CA LEU A 397 18.91 12.99 -13.12
C LEU A 397 17.99 12.10 -12.28
N ASN A 398 18.58 11.26 -11.45
CA ASN A 398 17.85 10.48 -10.45
C ASN A 398 18.51 10.58 -9.08
N VAL A 399 17.71 10.37 -8.05
CA VAL A 399 18.18 10.26 -6.67
C VAL A 399 17.96 8.83 -6.20
N GLN A 400 19.02 8.21 -5.67
CA GLN A 400 18.94 6.90 -5.04
C GLN A 400 19.16 7.07 -3.54
N ALA A 401 18.18 6.68 -2.73
CA ALA A 401 18.28 6.66 -1.28
C ALA A 401 18.42 5.21 -0.77
N THR A 402 19.26 5.01 0.23
CA THR A 402 19.45 3.72 0.91
C THR A 402 19.27 3.90 2.41
N ASP A 403 18.41 3.11 3.03
CA ASP A 403 18.23 3.13 4.49
C ASP A 403 19.29 2.30 5.23
N SER A 404 19.18 2.26 6.57
CA SER A 404 20.05 1.48 7.44
C SER A 404 19.76 -0.02 7.46
N SER A 405 18.65 -0.46 6.87
CA SER A 405 18.28 -1.87 6.67
C SER A 405 18.79 -2.42 5.33
N GLY A 406 19.19 -1.54 4.42
CA GLY A 406 19.68 -1.85 3.08
C GLY A 406 18.62 -1.77 1.98
N ASN A 407 17.40 -1.29 2.25
CA ASN A 407 16.42 -1.09 1.18
C ASN A 407 16.81 0.14 0.36
N VAL A 408 16.58 0.06 -0.95
CA VAL A 408 17.02 1.05 -1.93
C VAL A 408 15.82 1.60 -2.67
N ALA A 409 15.66 2.91 -2.61
CA ALA A 409 14.70 3.66 -3.41
C ALA A 409 15.41 4.38 -4.54
N VAL A 410 14.86 4.30 -5.75
CA VAL A 410 15.24 5.17 -6.88
C VAL A 410 14.05 6.10 -7.13
N PHE A 411 14.23 7.39 -6.86
CA PHE A 411 13.18 8.39 -7.02
C PHE A 411 12.90 8.69 -8.50
N PRO A 412 11.71 9.26 -8.79
CA PRO A 412 11.34 9.65 -10.15
C PRO A 412 12.39 10.49 -10.86
N ASP A 413 12.45 10.30 -12.17
CA ASP A 413 13.34 10.95 -13.11
C ASP A 413 13.11 12.46 -13.15
N VAL A 414 14.22 13.21 -13.15
CA VAL A 414 14.23 14.63 -13.43
C VAL A 414 14.95 14.85 -14.75
N GLY A 415 14.18 14.96 -15.83
CA GLY A 415 14.72 15.31 -17.14
C GLY A 415 15.24 16.74 -17.18
N VAL A 416 16.46 16.96 -17.69
CA VAL A 416 17.10 18.28 -17.83
C VAL A 416 17.79 18.43 -19.18
N THR A 417 18.09 19.66 -19.57
CA THR A 417 18.96 19.95 -20.72
C THR A 417 20.28 20.55 -20.22
N VAL A 418 21.41 19.90 -20.48
CA VAL A 418 22.73 20.44 -20.19
C VAL A 418 23.16 21.40 -21.30
N ALA A 419 23.62 22.60 -20.91
CA ALA A 419 24.18 23.63 -21.78
C ALA A 419 25.35 24.34 -21.09
N ASN A 420 26.57 23.84 -21.30
CA ASN A 420 27.82 24.38 -20.76
C ASN A 420 28.45 25.47 -21.63
#